data_AF-R7SDT4-F1
#
_entry.id   AF-R7SDT4-F1
#
_cell.length_a   1.000
_cell.length_b   1.000
_cell.length_c   1.000
_cell.angle_alpha   90.00
_cell.angle_beta   90.00
_cell.angle_gamma   90.00
#
_symmetry.space_group_name_H-M   'P 1'
#
loop_
_entity.id
_entity.type
_entity.pdbx_description
1 polymer ?
#
loop_
_entity_poly.entity_id
_entity_poly.type
_entity_poly.pdbx_seq_one_letter_code
_entity_poly.pdbx_strand_id
1 'polypeptide(L)'
;MGIWYPVIPGAFYAPVAGESRPIFYWEALAVLCALRLLRPVVPERSRVLIYCDNQNTVQLFSTLAAKPAYNTILKSAVDILIEKNWDLRVKWIASEENAVADAVSRHDFAKAVRLCPRLQIQPVAPP
;
A
#
# COMPACT_ATOMS: atom_id res chain seq x y z
N MET A 1 1.36 3.75 8.85
CA MET A 1 1.14 3.32 7.46
C MET A 1 -0.18 2.58 7.39
N GLY A 2 -0.99 2.80 6.35
CA GLY A 2 -2.34 2.22 6.25
C GLY A 2 -2.59 1.65 4.86
N ILE A 3 -3.28 0.51 4.81
CA ILE A 3 -3.68 -0.19 3.58
C ILE A 3 -5.15 -0.50 3.73
N TRP A 4 -5.94 -0.25 2.69
CA TRP A 4 -7.37 -0.49 2.70
C TRP A 4 -7.77 -1.25 1.45
N TYR A 5 -8.62 -2.27 1.61
CA TYR A 5 -9.25 -2.94 0.49
C TYR A 5 -10.59 -2.28 0.17
N PRO A 6 -10.80 -1.74 -1.04
CA PRO A 6 -12.06 -1.05 -1.37
C PRO A 6 -13.23 -2.01 -1.58
N VAL A 7 -12.95 -3.29 -1.90
CA VAL A 7 -13.97 -4.28 -2.28
C VAL A 7 -14.47 -5.11 -1.08
N ILE A 8 -13.67 -5.21 -0.03
CA ILE A 8 -14.02 -5.93 1.20
C ILE A 8 -13.78 -5.00 2.39
N PRO A 9 -14.52 -5.11 3.50
CA PRO A 9 -14.36 -4.22 4.64
C PRO A 9 -13.12 -4.59 5.47
N GLY A 10 -11.94 -4.59 4.85
CA GLY A 10 -10.66 -4.94 5.46
C GLY A 10 -9.63 -3.82 5.30
N ALA A 11 -8.94 -3.49 6.38
CA ALA A 11 -7.81 -2.59 6.38
C ALA A 11 -6.69 -3.11 7.29
N PHE A 12 -5.47 -2.73 6.94
CA PHE A 12 -4.26 -3.09 7.67
C PHE A 12 -3.51 -1.83 8.06
N TYR A 13 -2.92 -1.83 9.24
CA TYR A 13 -2.07 -0.73 9.69
C TYR A 13 -0.75 -1.25 10.25
N ALA A 14 0.28 -0.43 10.12
CA ALA A 14 1.55 -0.66 10.77
C ALA A 14 2.05 0.65 11.39
N PRO A 15 2.58 0.60 12.63
CA PRO A 15 3.22 1.76 13.24
C PRO A 15 4.43 2.18 12.41
N VAL A 16 4.60 3.48 12.24
CA VAL A 16 5.79 4.05 11.61
C VAL A 16 6.81 4.29 12.73
N ALA A 17 7.79 3.40 12.87
CA ALA A 17 8.76 3.45 13.95
C ALA A 17 10.09 4.10 13.53
N GLY A 18 10.59 5.00 14.38
CA GLY A 18 12.01 5.10 14.73
C GLY A 18 12.98 5.84 13.81
N GLU A 19 12.68 6.10 12.53
CA GLU A 19 13.59 6.82 11.65
C GLU A 19 12.91 7.99 10.93
N SER A 20 13.63 9.12 10.78
CA SER A 20 13.25 10.28 9.97
C SER A 20 13.32 9.93 8.48
N ARG A 21 12.44 9.03 8.04
CA ARG A 21 12.26 8.67 6.63
C ARG A 21 11.21 9.60 6.02
N PRO A 22 11.40 10.03 4.76
CA PRO A 22 10.42 10.86 4.07
C PRO A 22 9.09 10.10 3.90
N ILE A 23 7.97 10.82 3.86
CA ILE A 23 6.63 10.23 3.68
C ILE A 23 6.55 9.29 2.47
N PHE A 24 7.23 9.66 1.38
CA PHE A 24 7.37 8.86 0.16
C PHE A 24 7.94 7.45 0.43
N TYR A 25 8.87 7.30 1.37
CA TYR A 25 9.39 5.99 1.76
C TYR A 25 8.30 5.10 2.34
N TRP A 26 7.49 5.64 3.24
CA TRP A 26 6.42 4.90 3.91
C TRP A 26 5.30 4.53 2.95
N GLU A 27 4.98 5.37 1.98
CA GLU A 27 3.98 5.03 0.96
C GLU A 27 4.50 4.02 -0.06
N ALA A 28 5.77 4.09 -0.45
CA ALA A 28 6.39 3.05 -1.26
C ALA A 28 6.41 1.70 -0.51
N LEU A 29 6.71 1.72 0.79
CA LEU A 29 6.63 0.54 1.65
C LEU A 29 5.19 0.03 1.78
N ALA A 30 4.19 0.91 1.81
CA ALA A 30 2.77 0.53 1.87
C ALA A 30 2.36 -0.28 0.64
N VAL A 31 2.82 0.11 -0.56
CA VAL A 31 2.59 -0.64 -1.80
C VAL A 31 3.19 -2.05 -1.71
N LEU A 32 4.44 -2.18 -1.23
CA LEU A 32 5.08 -3.48 -1.03
C LEU A 32 4.30 -4.34 -0.01
N CYS A 33 3.85 -3.74 1.09
CA CYS A 33 3.04 -4.43 2.09
C CYS A 33 1.71 -4.92 1.49
N ALA A 34 1.05 -4.10 0.68
CA ALA A 34 -0.19 -4.48 0.00
C ALA A 34 0.05 -5.68 -0.92
N LEU A 35 1.14 -5.70 -1.69
CA LEU A 35 1.51 -6.85 -2.52
C LEU A 35 1.75 -8.12 -1.68
N ARG A 36 2.43 -8.01 -0.53
CA ARG A 36 2.65 -9.15 0.37
C ARG A 36 1.35 -9.68 0.96
N LEU A 37 0.42 -8.80 1.33
CA LEU A 37 -0.90 -9.19 1.84
C LEU A 37 -1.77 -9.85 0.77
N LEU A 38 -1.65 -9.41 -0.48
CA LEU A 38 -2.35 -10.01 -1.61
C LEU A 38 -1.74 -11.37 -2.02
N ARG A 39 -0.43 -11.58 -1.80
CA ARG A 39 0.33 -12.75 -2.28
C ARG A 39 -0.31 -14.12 -1.94
N PRO A 40 -0.87 -14.36 -0.74
CA PRO A 40 -1.53 -15.62 -0.42
C PRO A 40 -2.99 -15.73 -0.91
N VAL A 41 -3.63 -14.64 -1.33
CA VAL A 41 -5.08 -14.64 -1.62
C VAL A 41 -5.43 -14.36 -3.08
N VAL A 42 -4.58 -13.65 -3.83
CA VAL A 42 -4.79 -13.35 -5.24
C VAL A 42 -4.13 -14.43 -6.11
N PRO A 43 -4.85 -15.02 -7.09
CA PRO A 43 -4.28 -16.00 -8.00
C PRO A 43 -3.10 -15.47 -8.82
N GLU A 44 -2.25 -16.37 -9.29
CA GLU A 44 -1.22 -16.03 -10.29
C GLU A 44 -1.85 -15.47 -11.57
N ARG A 45 -1.07 -14.71 -12.36
CA ARG A 45 -1.52 -14.13 -13.65
C ARG A 45 -2.65 -13.11 -13.52
N SER A 46 -2.81 -12.52 -12.33
CA SER A 46 -3.82 -11.50 -12.05
C SER A 46 -3.33 -10.09 -12.38
N ARG A 47 -4.30 -9.19 -12.61
CA ARG A 47 -4.06 -7.74 -12.66
C ARG A 47 -4.31 -7.15 -11.29
N VAL A 48 -3.33 -6.45 -10.74
CA VAL A 48 -3.39 -5.83 -9.42
C VAL A 48 -3.43 -4.31 -9.58
N LEU A 49 -4.47 -3.68 -9.03
CA LEU A 49 -4.61 -2.22 -9.01
C LEU A 49 -4.47 -1.73 -7.58
N ILE A 50 -3.51 -0.85 -7.34
CA ILE A 50 -3.28 -0.18 -6.05
C ILE A 50 -3.50 1.32 -6.24
N TYR A 51 -4.36 1.91 -5.42
CA TYR A 51 -4.54 3.35 -5.39
C TYR A 51 -3.61 3.98 -4.36
N CYS A 52 -3.01 5.12 -4.69
CA CYS A 52 -2.11 5.86 -3.82
C CYS A 52 -2.26 7.35 -4.10
N ASP A 53 -2.27 8.19 -3.07
CA ASP A 53 -2.39 9.64 -3.21
C ASP A 53 -1.05 10.37 -3.35
N ASN A 54 0.08 9.64 -3.33
CA ASN A 54 1.39 10.20 -3.58
C ASN A 54 1.90 9.94 -4.99
N GLN A 55 2.11 11.03 -5.73
CA GLN A 55 2.58 10.99 -7.12
C GLN A 55 4.00 10.41 -7.27
N ASN A 56 4.91 10.63 -6.30
CA ASN A 56 6.24 10.03 -6.35
C ASN A 56 6.17 8.50 -6.25
N THR A 57 5.27 7.98 -5.40
CA THR A 57 4.99 6.54 -5.29
C THR A 57 4.42 5.99 -6.58
N VAL A 58 3.42 6.66 -7.15
CA VAL A 58 2.85 6.27 -8.45
C VAL A 58 3.93 6.26 -9.54
N GLN A 59 4.77 7.29 -9.61
CA GLN A 59 5.85 7.38 -10.59
C GLN A 59 6.89 6.28 -10.39
N LEU A 60 7.32 6.01 -9.15
CA LEU A 60 8.27 4.95 -8.82
C LEU A 60 7.83 3.59 -9.35
N PHE A 61 6.58 3.21 -9.12
CA PHE A 61 6.05 1.91 -9.57
C PHE A 61 5.65 1.89 -11.05
N SER A 62 5.44 3.06 -11.67
CA SER A 62 5.17 3.15 -13.12
C SER A 62 6.44 3.07 -13.96
N THR A 63 7.55 3.66 -13.49
CA THR A 63 8.81 3.67 -14.24
C THR A 63 9.73 2.51 -13.87
N LEU A 64 9.52 1.90 -12.71
CA LEU A 64 10.44 0.94 -12.09
C LEU A 64 11.87 1.50 -11.95
N ALA A 65 11.99 2.83 -11.84
CA ALA A 65 13.25 3.53 -11.66
C ALA A 65 13.31 4.13 -10.25
N ALA A 66 14.07 3.49 -9.38
CA ALA A 66 14.22 3.89 -7.98
C ALA A 66 15.53 4.67 -7.74
N LYS A 67 15.47 5.64 -6.83
CA LYS A 67 16.68 6.16 -6.17
C LYS A 67 17.22 5.11 -5.19
N PRO A 68 18.51 5.13 -4.82
CA PRO A 68 19.13 4.12 -3.96
C PRO A 68 18.33 3.77 -2.68
N ALA A 69 17.73 4.78 -2.04
CA ALA A 69 16.94 4.60 -0.81
C ALA A 69 15.67 3.74 -0.99
N TYR A 70 15.17 3.56 -2.21
CA TYR A 70 13.94 2.83 -2.52
C TYR A 70 14.20 1.53 -3.29
N ASN A 71 15.44 1.27 -3.71
CA ASN A 71 15.81 0.10 -4.52
C ASN A 71 15.39 -1.22 -3.86
N THR A 72 15.60 -1.35 -2.55
CA THR A 72 15.24 -2.59 -1.83
C THR A 72 13.74 -2.81 -1.81
N ILE A 73 12.94 -1.75 -1.63
CA ILE A 73 11.48 -1.83 -1.67
C ILE A 73 11.03 -2.24 -3.07
N LEU A 74 11.53 -1.55 -4.10
CA LEU A 74 11.14 -1.79 -5.48
C LEU A 74 11.54 -3.19 -5.95
N LYS A 75 12.77 -3.65 -5.65
CA LYS A 75 13.20 -5.02 -5.97
C LYS A 75 12.30 -6.06 -5.30
N SER A 76 12.05 -5.92 -4.00
CA SER A 76 11.17 -6.86 -3.28
C SER A 76 9.75 -6.89 -3.85
N ALA A 77 9.24 -5.75 -4.32
CA ALA A 77 7.95 -5.70 -4.99
C ALA A 77 8.00 -6.42 -6.33
N VAL A 78 9.01 -6.14 -7.16
CA VAL A 78 9.21 -6.80 -8.46
C VAL A 78 9.40 -8.30 -8.32
N ASP A 79 10.10 -8.78 -7.29
CA ASP A 79 10.25 -10.22 -7.02
C ASP A 79 8.89 -10.90 -6.84
N ILE A 80 7.96 -10.27 -6.11
CA ILE A 80 6.57 -10.76 -5.95
C ILE A 80 5.82 -10.74 -7.29
N LEU A 81 5.97 -9.67 -8.07
CA LEU A 81 5.30 -9.54 -9.38
C LEU A 81 5.77 -10.62 -10.37
N ILE A 82 7.06 -10.91 -10.40
CA ILE A 82 7.64 -11.97 -11.24
C ILE A 82 7.16 -13.35 -10.76
N GLU A 83 7.28 -13.62 -9.45
CA GLU A 83 6.87 -14.90 -8.86
C GLU A 83 5.39 -15.21 -9.15
N LYS A 84 4.52 -14.22 -9.00
CA LYS A 84 3.07 -14.39 -9.20
C LYS A 84 2.61 -14.11 -10.63
N ASN A 85 3.50 -13.70 -11.51
CA ASN A 85 3.20 -13.22 -12.86
C ASN A 85 2.07 -12.16 -12.86
N TRP A 86 2.15 -11.19 -11.95
CA TRP A 86 1.14 -10.15 -11.81
C TRP A 86 1.45 -8.92 -12.66
N ASP A 87 0.40 -8.33 -13.25
CA ASP A 87 0.46 -6.99 -13.86
C ASP A 87 0.00 -5.95 -12.84
N LEU A 88 0.96 -5.19 -12.30
CA LEU A 88 0.69 -4.14 -11.32
C LEU A 88 0.42 -2.80 -12.00
N ARG A 89 -0.65 -2.14 -11.57
CA ARG A 89 -0.89 -0.71 -11.81
C ARG A 89 -1.02 0.01 -10.48
N VAL A 90 -0.17 1.00 -10.26
CA VAL A 90 -0.35 1.97 -9.17
C VAL A 90 -0.96 3.23 -9.77
N LYS A 91 -2.14 3.63 -9.29
CA LYS A 91 -2.88 4.77 -9.84
C LYS A 91 -3.01 5.86 -8.79
N TRP A 92 -2.75 7.10 -9.21
CA TRP A 92 -2.99 8.26 -8.39
C TRP A 92 -4.48 8.49 -8.15
N ILE A 93 -4.86 8.79 -6.91
CA ILE A 93 -6.19 9.28 -6.53
C ILE A 93 -6.03 10.49 -5.60
N ALA A 94 -7.07 11.33 -5.49
CA ALA A 94 -7.03 12.43 -4.56
C ALA A 94 -7.05 11.92 -3.10
N SER A 95 -6.45 12.64 -2.16
CA SER A 95 -6.41 12.23 -0.74
C SER A 95 -7.81 12.14 -0.13
N GLU A 96 -8.78 12.91 -0.63
CA GLU A 96 -10.20 12.84 -0.25
C GLU A 96 -10.83 11.51 -0.67
N GLU A 97 -10.46 10.97 -1.83
CA GLU A 97 -10.87 9.65 -2.30
C GLU A 97 -10.15 8.53 -1.52
N ASN A 98 -8.97 8.83 -0.96
CA ASN A 98 -8.17 7.91 -0.14
C ASN A 98 -8.44 8.03 1.37
N ALA A 99 -9.55 8.68 1.77
CA ALA A 99 -9.79 9.10 3.16
C ALA A 99 -9.81 7.94 4.18
N VAL A 100 -10.24 6.73 3.78
CA VAL A 100 -10.22 5.56 4.66
C VAL A 100 -8.78 5.13 4.95
N ALA A 101 -7.95 4.99 3.92
CA ALA A 101 -6.55 4.59 4.08
C ALA A 101 -5.74 5.66 4.82
N ASP A 102 -6.00 6.95 4.56
CA ASP A 102 -5.39 8.07 5.30
C ASP A 102 -5.73 7.97 6.80
N ALA A 103 -7.01 7.79 7.16
CA ALA A 103 -7.44 7.62 8.54
C ALA A 103 -6.77 6.41 9.22
N VAL A 104 -6.72 5.26 8.53
CA VAL A 104 -6.02 4.06 9.02
C VAL A 104 -4.53 4.33 9.22
N SER A 105 -3.88 5.05 8.30
CA SER A 105 -2.44 5.33 8.36
C SER A 105 -2.02 6.19 9.55
N ARG A 106 -2.96 7.03 10.02
CA ARG A 106 -2.83 7.94 11.18
C ARG A 106 -3.33 7.33 12.49
N HIS A 107 -3.79 6.08 12.47
CA HIS A 107 -4.46 5.41 13.61
C HIS A 107 -5.76 6.10 14.06
N ASP A 108 -6.41 6.88 13.20
CA ASP A 108 -7.75 7.44 13.43
C ASP A 108 -8.81 6.40 13.04
N PHE A 109 -8.89 5.31 13.81
CA PHE A 109 -9.77 4.19 13.54
C PHE A 109 -11.25 4.56 13.66
N ALA A 110 -11.58 5.53 14.51
CA ALA A 110 -12.95 6.03 14.65
C ALA A 110 -13.42 6.69 13.34
N LYS A 111 -12.59 7.55 12.73
CA LYS A 111 -12.88 8.12 11.41
C LYS A 111 -12.96 7.04 10.33
N ALA A 112 -12.04 6.07 10.33
CA ALA A 112 -12.03 4.99 9.35
C ALA A 112 -13.32 4.15 9.37
N VAL A 113 -13.79 3.76 10.57
CA VAL A 113 -15.05 3.01 10.74
C VAL A 113 -16.28 3.85 10.40
N ARG A 114 -16.25 5.16 10.64
CA ARG A 114 -17.33 6.07 10.23
C ARG A 114 -17.43 6.17 8.70
N LEU A 115 -16.30 6.19 8.00
CA LEU A 115 -16.25 6.27 6.53
C LEU A 115 -16.59 4.94 5.87
N CYS A 116 -16.20 3.81 6.47
CA CYS A 116 -16.51 2.47 5.98
C CYS A 116 -17.15 1.65 7.12
N PRO A 117 -18.48 1.68 7.26
CA PRO A 117 -19.17 0.89 8.27
C PRO A 117 -18.86 -0.61 8.07
N ARG A 118 -18.53 -1.30 9.16
CA ARG A 118 -18.05 -2.71 9.21
C ARG A 118 -16.56 -2.93 8.88
N LEU A 119 -15.77 -1.86 8.72
CA LEU A 119 -14.33 -1.99 8.50
C LEU A 119 -13.65 -2.78 9.62
N GLN A 120 -12.99 -3.87 9.24
CA GLN A 120 -12.14 -4.67 10.10
C GLN A 120 -10.70 -4.21 9.94
N ILE A 121 -10.10 -3.71 11.01
CA ILE A 121 -8.75 -3.17 11.01
C ILE A 121 -7.82 -4.14 11.74
N GLN A 122 -6.75 -4.58 11.08
CA GLN A 122 -5.78 -5.52 11.63
C GLN A 122 -4.35 -4.95 11.60
N PRO A 123 -3.50 -5.25 12.59
CA PRO A 123 -2.08 -4.87 12.51
C PRO A 123 -1.36 -5.74 11.48
N VAL A 124 -0.35 -5.17 10.81
CA VAL A 124 0.58 -5.89 9.95
C VAL A 124 2.02 -5.52 10.29
N ALA A 125 2.93 -6.48 10.25
CA ALA A 125 4.37 -6.24 10.35
C ALA A 125 4.91 -5.82 8.98
N PRO A 126 5.54 -4.63 8.85
CA PRO A 126 6.20 -4.25 7.61
C PRO A 126 7.33 -5.24 7.22
N PRO A 127 7.67 -5.31 5.92
CA PRO A 127 8.75 -6.12 5.35
C PRO A 127 10.10 -6.02 6.03
#